data_AF-A0A365CVX8-F1
#
_entry.id   AF-A0A365CVX8-F1
#
_cell.length_a   1.000
_cell.length_b   1.000
_cell.length_c   1.000
_cell.angle_alpha   90.00
_cell.angle_beta   90.00
_cell.angle_gamma   90.00
#
_symmetry.space_group_name_H-M   'P 1'
#
loop_
_entity.id
_entity.type
_entity.pdbx_description
1 polymer ?
#
loop_
_entity_poly.entity_id
_entity_poly.type
_entity_poly.pdbx_seq_one_letter_code
_entity_poly.pdbx_strand_id
1 'polypeptide(L)'
;LVRVCLEQSLKQLQLDYVDLYLIHFPMAMKPGENYLPKDENGKLIYDAVDICDTWEAMEKCKDAGLAKSIGVSNFNRRQLEKILKKP
;
A
#
# COMPACT_ATOMS: atom_id res chain seq x y z
N LEU A 1 -4.24 0.97 7.79
CA LEU A 1 -3.98 -0.38 7.25
C LEU A 1 -2.51 -0.57 6.84
N VAL A 2 -1.90 0.36 6.10
CA VAL A 2 -0.51 0.24 5.59
C VAL A 2 0.50 -0.29 6.61
N ARG A 3 0.64 0.38 7.77
CA ARG A 3 1.58 -0.04 8.81
C ARG A 3 1.30 -1.45 9.35
N VAL A 4 0.03 -1.79 9.57
CA VAL A 4 -0.38 -3.11 10.06
C VAL A 4 0.03 -4.19 9.06
N CYS A 5 -0.15 -3.96 7.76
CA CYS A 5 0.27 -4.90 6.72
C CYS A 5 1.80 -5.07 6.71
N LEU A 6 2.56 -3.98 6.84
CA LEU A 6 4.02 -4.05 6.91
C LEU A 6 4.49 -4.79 8.17
N GLU A 7 3.96 -4.48 9.34
CA GLU A 7 4.30 -5.17 10.61
C GLU A 7 3.97 -6.66 10.55
N GLN A 8 2.87 -7.04 9.89
CA GLN A 8 2.55 -8.45 9.62
C GLN A 8 3.59 -9.12 8.72
N SER A 9 4.01 -8.46 7.63
CA SER A 9 5.06 -8.97 6.75
C SER A 9 6.39 -9.12 7.49
N LEU A 10 6.80 -8.12 8.28
CA LEU A 10 8.01 -8.15 9.10
C LEU A 10 7.99 -9.32 10.09
N LYS A 11 6.85 -9.54 10.77
CA LYS A 11 6.67 -10.67 11.68
C LYS A 11 6.81 -12.02 10.96
N GLN A 12 6.25 -12.17 9.76
CA GLN A 12 6.36 -13.41 8.99
C GLN A 12 7.78 -13.66 8.48
N LEU A 13 8.47 -12.59 8.07
CA LEU A 13 9.85 -12.64 7.58
C LEU A 13 10.89 -12.72 8.72
N GLN A 14 10.48 -12.47 9.97
CA GLN A 14 11.37 -12.34 11.13
C GLN A 14 12.46 -11.27 10.92
N LEU A 15 12.06 -10.13 10.35
CA LEU A 15 12.92 -8.98 10.11
C LEU A 15 12.44 -7.78 10.92
N ASP A 16 13.38 -6.93 11.33
CA ASP A 16 13.07 -5.67 12.00
C ASP A 16 12.65 -4.57 11.00
N TYR A 17 13.10 -4.67 9.75
CA TYR A 17 12.80 -3.73 8.68
C TYR A 17 12.89 -4.40 7.29
N VAL A 18 12.39 -3.72 6.25
CA VAL A 18 12.65 -4.07 4.84
C VAL A 18 13.41 -2.95 4.13
N ASP A 19 14.29 -3.31 3.19
CA ASP A 19 15.01 -2.30 2.40
C ASP A 19 14.08 -1.49 1.50
N LEU A 20 13.02 -2.13 0.98
CA LEU A 20 12.04 -1.50 0.08
C LEU A 20 10.63 -2.03 0.34
N TYR A 21 9.67 -1.11 0.51
CA TYR A 21 8.24 -1.42 0.61
C TYR A 21 7.44 -0.67 -0.47
N LEU A 22 6.55 -1.38 -1.18
CA LEU A 22 5.86 -0.83 -2.36
C LEU A 22 4.34 -0.82 -2.18
N ILE A 23 3.69 0.23 -2.69
CA ILE A 23 2.26 0.13 -3.06
C ILE A 23 2.18 -0.78 -4.30
N HIS A 24 1.64 -1.99 -4.13
CA HIS A 24 1.65 -3.01 -5.18
C HIS A 24 0.79 -2.62 -6.39
N PHE A 25 -0.39 -2.03 -6.18
CA PHE A 25 -1.27 -1.56 -7.26
C PHE A 25 -1.94 -0.22 -6.88
N PRO A 26 -2.20 0.66 -7.86
CA PRO A 26 -2.90 1.93 -7.63
C PRO A 26 -4.43 1.76 -7.58
N MET A 27 -4.90 0.67 -6.97
CA MET A 27 -6.32 0.32 -6.84
C MET A 27 -6.57 -0.23 -5.45
N ALA A 28 -7.44 0.43 -4.69
CA ALA A 28 -7.86 -0.07 -3.40
C ALA A 28 -8.98 -1.10 -3.55
N MET A 29 -8.90 -2.18 -2.78
CA MET A 29 -9.94 -3.20 -2.67
C MET A 29 -10.56 -3.14 -1.28
N LYS A 30 -11.80 -3.62 -1.15
CA LYS A 30 -12.49 -3.69 0.15
C LYS A 30 -11.59 -4.40 1.18
N PRO A 31 -11.31 -3.79 2.35
CA PRO A 31 -10.51 -4.42 3.39
C PRO A 31 -11.13 -5.73 3.89
N GLY A 32 -10.29 -6.74 4.16
CA GLY A 32 -10.69 -8.03 4.69
C GLY A 32 -9.59 -9.08 4.56
N GLU A 33 -9.90 -10.32 4.95
CA GLU A 33 -8.96 -11.45 4.86
C GLU A 33 -8.78 -11.96 3.42
N ASN A 34 -9.78 -11.75 2.56
CA ASN A 34 -9.70 -12.14 1.16
C ASN A 34 -8.95 -11.05 0.35
N TYR A 35 -7.82 -11.42 -0.24
CA TYR A 35 -7.00 -10.54 -1.08
C TYR A 35 -7.69 -10.07 -2.37
N LEU A 36 -8.71 -10.80 -2.84
CA LEU A 36 -9.50 -10.49 -4.03
C LEU A 36 -11.00 -10.56 -3.67
N PRO A 37 -11.52 -9.58 -2.91
CA PRO A 37 -12.91 -9.58 -2.49
C PRO A 37 -13.82 -9.50 -3.71
N LYS A 38 -14.81 -10.38 -3.80
CA LYS A 38 -15.77 -10.44 -4.91
C LYS A 38 -17.21 -10.38 -4.39
N ASP A 39 -18.10 -9.78 -5.19
CA ASP A 39 -19.54 -9.82 -4.95
C ASP A 39 -20.15 -11.17 -5.37
N GLU A 40 -21.47 -11.31 -5.20
CA GLU A 40 -22.23 -12.52 -5.55
C GLU A 40 -22.12 -12.90 -7.04
N ASN A 41 -21.77 -11.94 -7.90
CA ASN A 41 -21.60 -12.15 -9.34
C ASN A 41 -20.12 -12.39 -9.73
N GLY A 42 -19.22 -12.50 -8.76
CA GLY A 42 -17.80 -12.72 -8.97
C GLY A 42 -17.00 -11.48 -9.38
N LYS A 43 -17.59 -10.28 -9.31
CA LYS A 43 -16.91 -9.01 -9.64
C LYS A 43 -16.12 -8.50 -8.43
N LEU A 44 -14.92 -7.98 -8.67
CA LEU A 44 -14.08 -7.40 -7.62
C LEU A 44 -14.77 -6.22 -6.93
N ILE A 45 -14.68 -6.20 -5.59
CA ILE A 45 -15.18 -5.12 -4.75
C ILE A 45 -14.05 -4.13 -4.47
N TYR A 46 -14.12 -2.97 -5.10
CA TYR A 46 -13.16 -1.88 -4.91
C TYR A 46 -13.52 -1.00 -3.73
N ASP A 47 -12.52 -0.28 -3.22
CA ASP A 47 -12.69 0.78 -2.23
C ASP A 47 -12.24 2.13 -2.81
N ALA A 48 -12.74 3.21 -2.25
CA ALA A 48 -12.46 4.58 -2.68
C ALA A 48 -11.43 5.23 -1.75
N VAL A 49 -10.17 4.79 -1.84
CA VAL A 49 -9.05 5.34 -1.07
C VAL A 49 -8.19 6.23 -1.96
N ASP A 50 -7.82 7.41 -1.49
CA ASP A 50 -6.84 8.23 -2.18
C ASP A 50 -5.43 7.62 -2.05
N ILE A 51 -4.73 7.53 -3.18
CA ILE A 51 -3.33 7.14 -3.25
C ILE A 51 -2.46 8.07 -2.41
N CYS A 52 -2.77 9.37 -2.32
CA CYS A 52 -2.02 10.32 -1.49
C CYS A 52 -2.11 9.97 0.00
N ASP A 53 -3.29 9.63 0.51
CA ASP A 53 -3.45 9.20 1.91
C ASP A 53 -2.68 7.90 2.20
N THR A 54 -2.68 6.98 1.23
CA THR A 54 -1.89 5.75 1.31
C THR A 54 -0.40 6.05 1.33
N TRP A 55 0.05 6.99 0.49
CA TRP A 55 1.44 7.41 0.41
C TRP A 55 1.93 8.05 1.71
N GLU A 56 1.13 8.92 2.34
CA GLU A 56 1.47 9.50 3.65
C GLU A 56 1.60 8.43 4.75
N ALA A 57 0.80 7.37 4.68
CA ALA A 57 0.95 6.24 5.57
C ALA A 57 2.23 5.42 5.29
N MET A 58 2.68 5.34 4.03
CA MET A 58 3.96 4.74 3.64
C MET A 58 5.14 5.58 4.17
N GLU A 59 5.05 6.92 4.06
CA GLU A 59 6.05 7.85 4.60
C GLU A 59 6.24 7.65 6.11
N LYS A 60 5.14 7.55 6.87
CA LYS A 60 5.19 7.24 8.31
C LYS A 60 5.85 5.89 8.62
N CYS A 61 5.72 4.89 7.74
CA CYS A 61 6.40 3.60 7.91
C CYS A 61 7.91 3.72 7.70
N LYS A 62 8.32 4.56 6.74
CA LYS A 62 9.73 4.90 6.52
C LYS A 62 10.32 5.66 7.71
N ASP A 63 9.61 6.70 8.18
CA ASP A 63 10.05 7.51 9.32
C ASP A 63 10.17 6.68 10.61
N ALA A 64 9.30 5.69 10.79
CA ALA A 64 9.37 4.72 11.87
C ALA A 64 10.52 3.69 11.73
N GLY A 65 11.26 3.70 10.62
CA GLY A 65 12.38 2.80 10.36
C GLY A 65 11.98 1.39 9.89
N LEU A 66 10.68 1.12 9.69
CA LEU A 66 10.17 -0.18 9.26
C LEU A 66 10.47 -0.49 7.79
N ALA A 67 10.66 0.55 6.97
CA ALA A 67 11.11 0.45 5.59
C ALA A 67 12.22 1.47 5.33
N LYS A 68 13.34 1.09 4.71
CA LYS A 68 14.41 2.06 4.37
C LYS A 68 14.03 2.92 3.17
N SER A 69 13.43 2.30 2.17
CA SER A 69 12.89 2.94 0.98
C SER A 69 11.42 2.59 0.79
N ILE A 70 10.67 3.51 0.19
CA ILE A 70 9.28 3.28 -0.22
C ILE A 70 9.12 3.61 -1.70
N GLY A 71 8.18 2.94 -2.35
CA GLY A 71 7.92 3.14 -3.77
C GLY A 71 6.57 2.64 -4.21
N VAL A 72 6.39 2.53 -5.52
CA VAL A 72 5.15 2.08 -6.15
C VAL A 72 5.42 1.04 -7.24
N SER A 73 4.43 0.21 -7.54
CA SER A 73 4.44 -0.77 -8.62
C SER A 73 3.13 -0.71 -9.40
N ASN A 74 3.17 -0.94 -10.71
CA ASN A 74 2.01 -0.85 -11.62
C ASN A 74 1.36 0.55 -11.72
N PHE A 75 2.11 1.61 -11.47
CA PHE A 75 1.62 3.00 -11.59
C PHE A 75 1.89 3.56 -12.98
N ASN A 76 0.91 4.26 -13.54
CA ASN A 76 1.10 5.05 -14.76
C ASN A 76 1.60 6.47 -14.45
N ARG A 77 1.99 7.22 -15.49
CA ARG A 77 2.52 8.59 -15.38
C ARG A 77 1.61 9.51 -14.56
N ARG A 78 0.29 9.48 -14.79
CA ARG A 78 -0.66 10.37 -14.09
C ARG A 78 -0.72 10.07 -12.58
N GLN A 79 -0.65 8.79 -12.21
CA GLN A 79 -0.65 8.38 -10.81
C GLN A 79 0.68 8.75 -10.11
N LEU A 80 1.82 8.60 -10.81
CA LEU A 80 3.11 9.06 -10.31
C LEU A 80 3.12 10.57 -10.09
N GLU A 81 2.64 11.36 -11.07
CA GLU A 81 2.54 12.81 -10.93
C GLU A 81 1.65 13.23 -9.76
N LYS A 82 0.59 12.47 -9.46
CA LYS A 82 -0.27 12.75 -8.31
C LYS A 82 0.49 12.64 -6.99
N ILE A 83 1.33 11.62 -6.82
CA ILE A 83 2.18 11.47 -5.63
C ILE A 83 3.24 12.59 -5.59
N LEU A 84 3.93 12.84 -6.70
CA LEU A 84 5.02 13.83 -6.76
C LEU A 84 4.56 15.27 -6.54
N LYS A 85 3.30 15.57 -6.86
CA LYS A 85 2.70 16.91 -6.67
C LYS A 85 1.86 16.99 -5.39
N LYS A 86 1.91 15.97 -4.52
CA LYS A 86 1.26 16.02 -3.20
C LYS A 86 1.85 17.19 -2.41
N PRO A 87 1.03 18.09 -1.85
CA PRO A 87 1.52 19.17 -0.99
C PRO A 87 2.14 18.65 0.31
#